data_AF-R7U700-F1
#
_entry.id   AF-R7U700-F1
#
_cell.length_a   1.000
_cell.length_b   1.000
_cell.length_c   1.000
_cell.angle_alpha   90.00
_cell.angle_beta   90.00
_cell.angle_gamma   90.00
#
_symmetry.space_group_name_H-M   'P 1'
#
loop_
_entity.id
_entity.type
_entity.pdbx_description
1 polymer ?
#
loop_
_entity_poly.entity_id
_entity_poly.type
_entity_poly.pdbx_seq_one_letter_code
_entity_poly.pdbx_strand_id
1 'polypeptide(L)'
;MIFVFSADDIQVGCKELRSKRYISDGFCTSVKPVTEVVCTGHCLPIRNLPWYAEFIKVWARTKILEWRCVDDVIRRKRVRLLCENGESRSYKIKVVRSCKCKRFMRQQNESPERQRTKTRKKVGVTSADKKNHSRP
;
A
#
# COMPACT_ATOMS: atom_id res chain seq x y z
N MET A 1 -2.55 -11.30 34.09
CA MET A 1 -2.35 -12.07 32.85
C MET A 1 -1.39 -11.28 31.97
N ILE A 2 -0.08 -11.53 32.14
CA ILE A 2 0.98 -10.79 31.43
C ILE A 2 1.21 -11.53 30.12
N PHE A 3 0.93 -10.87 28.99
CA PHE A 3 1.31 -11.37 27.67
C PHE A 3 2.83 -11.27 27.55
N VAL A 4 3.52 -12.39 27.75
CA VAL A 4 4.93 -12.54 27.41
C VAL A 4 5.03 -12.56 25.89
N PHE A 5 5.38 -11.42 25.28
CA PHE A 5 5.83 -11.40 23.89
C PHE A 5 7.20 -12.06 23.85
N SER A 6 7.26 -13.33 23.45
CA SER A 6 8.52 -14.03 23.21
C SER A 6 9.24 -13.40 22.02
N ALA A 7 10.47 -12.92 22.23
CA ALA A 7 11.28 -12.28 21.19
C ALA A 7 11.82 -13.28 20.13
N ASP A 8 11.57 -14.58 20.31
CA ASP A 8 11.99 -15.65 19.41
C ASP A 8 11.10 -15.82 18.17
N ASP A 9 9.98 -15.09 18.08
CA ASP A 9 8.99 -15.24 17.01
C ASP A 9 9.04 -14.11 15.95
N ILE A 10 10.17 -13.39 15.87
CA ILE A 10 10.38 -12.37 14.84
C ILE A 10 10.71 -13.09 13.52
N GLN A 11 9.66 -13.62 12.88
CA GLN A 11 9.75 -14.24 11.57
C GLN A 11 10.10 -13.15 10.54
N VAL A 12 11.39 -13.08 10.16
CA VAL A 12 11.92 -12.09 9.22
C VAL A 12 11.52 -12.47 7.79
N GLY A 13 10.40 -11.93 7.33
CA GLY A 13 9.83 -12.23 6.02
C GLY A 13 8.38 -11.78 5.87
N CYS A 14 7.96 -11.53 4.64
CA CYS A 14 6.57 -11.22 4.32
C CYS A 14 5.78 -12.55 4.26
N LYS A 15 4.86 -12.73 5.19
CA LYS A 15 4.03 -13.93 5.35
C LYS A 15 2.69 -13.73 4.65
N GLU A 16 2.30 -14.74 3.88
CA GLU A 16 1.03 -14.77 3.18
C GLU A 16 -0.01 -15.53 4.00
N LEU A 17 -0.94 -14.80 4.61
CA LEU A 17 -2.05 -15.41 5.37
C LEU A 17 -3.28 -15.56 4.48
N ARG A 18 -3.74 -16.78 4.22
CA ARG A 18 -4.95 -17.01 3.42
C ARG A 18 -6.21 -16.83 4.27
N SER A 19 -7.00 -15.81 3.94
CA SER A 19 -8.28 -15.51 4.59
C SER A 19 -9.45 -15.88 3.68
N LYS A 20 -10.54 -16.37 4.29
CA LYS A 20 -11.85 -16.56 3.64
C LYS A 20 -12.85 -15.68 4.36
N ARG A 21 -13.41 -14.69 3.66
CA ARG A 21 -14.41 -13.78 4.24
C ARG A 21 -15.64 -13.64 3.38
N TYR A 22 -16.79 -13.47 4.02
CA TYR A 22 -18.00 -12.99 3.37
C TYR A 22 -17.92 -11.47 3.24
N ILE A 23 -18.50 -10.94 2.16
CA ILE A 23 -18.58 -9.50 1.92
C ILE A 23 -20.01 -9.08 2.23
N SER A 24 -20.17 -8.07 3.07
CA SER A 24 -21.46 -7.47 3.39
C SER A 24 -21.48 -5.99 3.04
N ASP A 25 -22.66 -5.50 2.67
CA ASP A 25 -22.96 -4.09 2.38
C ASP A 25 -24.38 -3.81 2.90
N GLY A 26 -24.48 -3.23 4.10
CA GLY A 26 -25.76 -3.10 4.80
C GLY A 26 -26.44 -4.45 5.02
N PHE A 27 -27.69 -4.57 4.56
CA PHE A 27 -28.52 -5.80 4.62
C PHE A 27 -28.22 -6.81 3.50
N CYS A 28 -27.14 -6.64 2.75
CA CYS A 28 -26.76 -7.50 1.64
C CYS A 28 -25.49 -8.28 1.96
N THR A 29 -25.49 -9.61 1.78
CA THR A 29 -24.33 -10.46 2.04
C THR A 29 -23.98 -11.32 0.83
N SER A 30 -22.70 -11.60 0.63
CA SER A 30 -22.23 -12.44 -0.47
C SER A 30 -22.68 -13.89 -0.31
N VAL A 31 -23.21 -14.49 -1.37
CA VAL A 31 -23.65 -15.90 -1.36
C VAL A 31 -22.47 -16.87 -1.18
N LYS A 32 -21.29 -16.50 -1.68
CA LYS A 32 -20.08 -17.31 -1.60
C LYS A 32 -18.94 -16.53 -0.93
N PRO A 33 -18.16 -17.16 -0.04
CA PRO A 33 -17.03 -16.51 0.59
C PRO A 33 -15.93 -16.22 -0.44
N VAL A 34 -15.20 -15.15 -0.20
CA VAL A 34 -14.06 -14.73 -1.00
C VAL A 34 -12.77 -15.15 -0.30
N THR A 35 -11.96 -15.93 -1.00
CA THR A 35 -10.58 -16.24 -0.61
C THR A 35 -9.65 -15.11 -1.04
N GLU A 36 -8.88 -14.58 -0.11
CA GLU A 36 -7.83 -13.58 -0.35
C GLU A 36 -6.58 -13.91 0.46
N VAL A 37 -5.46 -13.33 0.06
CA VAL A 37 -4.24 -13.31 0.88
C VAL A 37 -4.19 -12.00 1.66
N VAL A 38 -3.81 -12.08 2.92
CA VAL A 38 -3.51 -10.94 3.78
C VAL A 38 -2.01 -10.93 4.00
N CYS A 39 -1.37 -9.81 3.65
CA CYS A 39 0.07 -9.64 3.80
C CYS A 39 0.40 -9.29 5.25
N THR A 40 1.16 -10.15 5.93
CA THR A 40 1.58 -9.95 7.33
C THR A 40 3.09 -10.11 7.47
N GLY A 41 3.68 -9.64 8.57
CA GLY A 41 5.10 -9.82 8.88
C GLY A 41 5.99 -8.61 8.63
N HIS A 42 7.25 -8.75 9.04
CA HIS A 42 8.24 -7.68 9.03
C HIS A 42 9.37 -8.00 8.04
N CYS A 43 9.66 -7.05 7.15
CA CYS A 43 10.69 -7.21 6.12
C CYS A 43 12.00 -6.56 6.56
N LEU A 44 13.11 -7.26 6.41
CA LEU A 44 14.47 -6.76 6.60
C LEU A 44 15.32 -7.02 5.34
N PRO A 45 16.30 -6.16 5.02
CA PRO A 45 17.28 -6.46 3.98
C PRO A 45 18.25 -7.55 4.48
N ILE A 46 18.02 -8.80 4.05
CA ILE A 46 18.77 -10.00 4.52
C ILE A 46 20.26 -9.99 4.11
N ARG A 47 20.66 -9.26 3.07
CA ARG A 47 22.01 -9.40 2.47
C ARG A 47 23.17 -8.78 3.27
N ASN A 48 22.93 -8.06 4.37
CA ASN A 48 23.99 -7.32 5.08
C ASN A 48 23.92 -7.51 6.61
N LEU A 49 24.01 -8.72 7.16
CA LEU A 49 24.25 -8.87 8.61
C LEU A 49 25.63 -9.48 8.92
N PRO A 50 26.74 -8.70 8.92
CA PRO A 50 28.03 -9.18 9.43
C PRO A 50 28.15 -9.08 10.96
N TRP A 51 27.33 -8.29 11.66
CA TRP A 51 27.38 -8.22 13.13
C TRP A 51 26.09 -7.62 13.71
N TYR A 52 25.33 -8.42 14.46
CA TYR A 52 23.99 -8.06 14.98
C TYR A 52 24.00 -6.84 15.93
N ALA A 53 25.07 -6.65 16.72
CA ALA A 53 25.12 -5.65 17.79
C ALA A 53 25.37 -4.21 17.31
N GLU A 54 26.20 -4.00 16.27
CA GLU A 54 26.36 -2.67 15.64
C GLU A 54 25.14 -2.27 14.81
N PHE A 55 24.44 -3.27 14.27
CA PHE A 55 23.22 -3.09 13.48
C PHE A 55 22.12 -2.39 14.30
N ILE A 56 21.86 -2.83 15.53
CA ILE A 56 20.79 -2.27 16.40
C ILE A 56 21.02 -0.77 16.69
N LYS A 57 22.27 -0.37 16.95
CA LYS A 57 22.62 1.05 17.23
C LYS A 57 22.43 1.96 16.01
N VAL A 58 22.63 1.45 14.79
CA VAL A 58 22.41 2.21 13.54
C VAL A 58 20.95 2.15 13.09
N TRP A 59 20.25 1.03 13.32
CA TRP A 59 18.84 0.80 12.96
C TRP A 59 17.90 1.75 13.70
N ALA A 60 18.19 2.06 14.97
CA ALA A 60 17.44 3.06 15.73
C ALA A 60 17.64 4.50 15.22
N ARG A 61 18.82 4.81 14.67
CA ARG A 61 19.21 6.18 14.26
C ARG A 61 18.79 6.53 12.83
N THR A 62 18.51 5.53 12.01
CA THR A 62 18.24 5.72 10.59
C THR A 62 17.13 4.79 10.13
N LYS A 63 15.96 5.36 9.89
CA LYS A 63 14.96 4.90 8.92
C LYS A 63 15.58 4.78 7.51
N ILE A 64 16.68 4.06 7.31
CA ILE A 64 17.28 3.86 5.99
C ILE A 64 16.42 2.82 5.28
N LEU A 65 15.39 3.34 4.62
CA LEU A 65 14.68 2.73 3.50
C LEU A 65 13.72 1.58 3.86
N GLU A 66 13.05 1.72 5.00
CA GLU A 66 11.93 0.93 5.55
C GLU A 66 11.33 -0.10 4.58
N TRP A 67 11.83 -1.33 4.63
CA TRP A 67 11.23 -2.43 3.87
C TRP A 67 9.88 -2.77 4.47
N ARG A 68 8.84 -2.82 3.64
CA ARG A 68 7.47 -3.14 4.05
C ARG A 68 6.98 -4.35 3.28
N CYS A 69 6.21 -5.20 3.97
CA CYS A 69 5.42 -6.26 3.34
C CYS A 69 4.21 -5.58 2.68
N VAL A 70 4.14 -5.63 1.36
CA VAL A 70 3.11 -4.96 0.56
C VAL A 70 2.46 -5.94 -0.41
N ASP A 71 1.23 -5.64 -0.80
CA ASP A 71 0.52 -6.36 -1.85
C ASP A 71 1.33 -6.35 -3.16
N ASP A 72 1.47 -7.51 -3.78
CA ASP A 72 2.16 -7.66 -5.06
C ASP A 72 1.16 -7.90 -6.19
N VAL A 73 0.59 -9.11 -6.24
CA VAL A 73 -0.38 -9.48 -7.26
C VAL A 73 -1.80 -9.21 -6.73
N ILE A 74 -2.47 -8.22 -7.34
CA ILE A 74 -3.85 -7.85 -7.01
C ILE A 74 -4.75 -8.19 -8.20
N ARG A 75 -5.81 -8.97 -7.96
CA ARG A 75 -6.83 -9.30 -8.96
C ARG A 75 -8.15 -8.67 -8.60
N ARG A 76 -8.86 -8.09 -9.58
CA ARG A 76 -10.26 -7.65 -9.38
C ARG A 76 -11.20 -8.84 -9.56
N LYS A 77 -12.04 -9.11 -8.57
CA LYS A 77 -13.04 -10.18 -8.60
C LYS A 77 -14.44 -9.58 -8.52
N ARG A 78 -15.36 -10.06 -9.38
CA ARG A 78 -16.77 -9.71 -9.30
C ARG A 78 -17.44 -10.60 -8.25
N VAL A 79 -18.08 -9.99 -7.26
CA VAL A 79 -18.88 -10.66 -6.24
C VAL A 79 -20.35 -10.28 -6.42
N ARG A 80 -21.24 -11.21 -6.10
CA ARG A 80 -22.69 -10.98 -6.07
C ARG A 80 -23.14 -11.06 -4.62
N LEU A 81 -23.81 -10.01 -4.16
CA LEU A 81 -24.48 -9.95 -2.88
C LEU A 81 -25.96 -10.25 -3.09
N LEU A 82 -26.56 -10.86 -2.09
CA LEU A 82 -28.00 -11.06 -1.97
C LEU A 82 -28.47 -10.26 -0.75
N CYS A 83 -29.49 -9.42 -0.97
CA CYS A 83 -30.10 -8.60 0.05
C CYS A 83 -31.35 -9.28 0.63
N GLU A 84 -31.75 -8.91 1.84
CA GLU A 84 -32.95 -9.46 2.50
C GLU A 84 -34.24 -9.22 1.71
N ASN A 85 -34.31 -8.13 0.93
CA ASN A 85 -35.42 -7.81 0.02
C ASN A 85 -35.41 -8.63 -1.28
N GLY A 86 -34.48 -9.56 -1.47
CA GLY A 86 -34.34 -10.38 -2.68
C GLY A 86 -33.56 -9.74 -3.82
N GLU A 87 -33.12 -8.48 -3.68
CA GLU A 87 -32.28 -7.83 -4.68
C GLU A 87 -30.88 -8.45 -4.76
N SER A 88 -30.29 -8.44 -5.95
CA SER A 88 -28.89 -8.81 -6.15
C SER A 88 -28.05 -7.62 -6.59
N ARG A 89 -27.00 -7.33 -5.81
CA ARG A 89 -26.00 -6.30 -6.12
C ARG A 89 -24.70 -6.95 -6.55
N SER A 90 -23.97 -6.31 -7.47
CA SER A 90 -22.71 -6.86 -7.94
C SER A 90 -21.57 -5.85 -7.91
N TYR A 91 -20.51 -6.19 -7.19
CA TYR A 91 -19.37 -5.33 -6.96
C TYR A 91 -18.08 -5.95 -7.50
N LYS A 92 -17.13 -5.09 -7.90
CA LYS A 92 -15.77 -5.49 -8.27
C LYS A 92 -14.84 -5.14 -7.11
N ILE A 93 -14.45 -6.15 -6.34
CA ILE A 93 -13.54 -5.99 -5.20
C ILE A 93 -12.10 -6.30 -5.61
N LYS A 94 -11.14 -5.76 -4.85
CA LYS A 94 -9.72 -6.11 -4.97
C LYS A 94 -9.45 -7.36 -4.11
N VAL A 95 -8.77 -8.33 -4.67
CA VAL A 95 -8.35 -9.56 -4.00
C VAL A 95 -6.84 -9.71 -4.17
N VAL A 96 -6.12 -9.68 -3.06
CA VAL A 96 -4.67 -9.89 -3.05
C VAL A 96 -4.37 -11.38 -3.18
N ARG A 97 -3.36 -11.71 -4.00
CA ARG A 97 -2.95 -13.09 -4.31
C ARG A 97 -1.54 -13.42 -3.84
N SER A 98 -0.66 -12.42 -3.77
CA SER A 98 0.69 -12.58 -3.25
C SER A 98 1.19 -11.28 -2.62
N CYS A 99 2.21 -11.42 -1.79
CA CYS A 99 2.82 -10.34 -1.04
C CYS A 99 4.32 -10.31 -1.29
N LYS A 100 4.94 -9.12 -1.21
CA LYS A 100 6.39 -8.99 -1.33
C LYS A 100 6.96 -7.95 -0.38
N CYS A 101 8.23 -8.13 -0.03
CA CYS A 101 9.00 -7.11 0.65
C CYS A 101 9.42 -6.04 -0.37
N LYS A 102 9.07 -4.78 -0.11
CA LYS A 102 9.44 -3.64 -0.94
C LYS A 102 10.07 -2.54 -0.09
N ARG A 103 11.17 -1.98 -0.58
CA ARG A 103 11.84 -0.81 0.00
C ARG A 103 10.95 0.43 -0.12
N PHE A 104 10.55 1.03 1.00
CA PHE A 104 9.70 2.22 0.99
C PHE A 104 10.45 3.44 0.45
N MET A 105 9.86 4.13 -0.54
CA MET A 105 10.34 5.42 -1.04
C MET A 105 9.22 6.45 -0.91
N ARG A 106 9.54 7.63 -0.37
CA ARG A 106 8.56 8.68 0.02
C ARG A 106 7.65 9.15 -1.12
N GLN A 107 8.08 9.01 -2.37
CA GLN A 107 7.33 9.34 -3.59
C GLN A 107 6.13 8.40 -3.84
N GLN A 108 6.07 7.22 -3.20
CA GLN A 108 5.02 6.22 -3.43
C GLN A 108 3.70 6.51 -2.70
N ASN A 109 3.68 7.52 -1.83
CA ASN A 109 2.49 7.98 -1.11
C ASN A 109 1.87 9.26 -1.73
N GLU A 110 2.32 9.71 -2.90
CA GLU A 110 1.66 10.82 -3.58
C GLU A 110 0.31 10.35 -4.14
N SER A 111 -0.79 10.76 -3.50
CA SER A 111 -2.13 10.57 -4.04
C SER A 111 -2.24 11.24 -5.42
N PRO A 112 -2.94 10.62 -6.40
CA PRO A 112 -3.05 11.16 -7.76
C PRO A 112 -3.68 12.57 -7.82
N GLU A 113 -4.44 12.96 -6.79
CA GLU A 113 -4.98 14.33 -6.61
C GLU A 113 -3.87 15.41 -6.69
N ARG A 114 -2.68 15.14 -6.12
CA ARG A 114 -1.56 16.10 -6.11
C ARG A 114 -0.77 16.16 -7.42
N GLN A 115 -0.95 15.19 -8.33
CA GLN A 115 -0.29 15.22 -9.64
C GLN A 115 -1.02 16.16 -10.61
N ARG A 116 -2.36 16.25 -10.51
CA ARG A 116 -3.17 17.13 -11.38
C ARG A 116 -2.89 18.62 -11.17
N THR A 117 -2.48 19.04 -9.97
CA THR A 117 -2.14 20.44 -9.66
C THR A 117 -0.76 20.85 -10.16
N LYS A 118 0.20 19.92 -10.24
CA LYS A 118 1.54 20.19 -10.79
C LYS A 118 1.51 20.43 -12.31
N THR A 119 0.64 19.73 -13.04
CA THR A 119 0.49 19.89 -14.50
C THR A 119 -0.20 21.21 -14.87
N ARG A 120 -1.07 21.75 -14.01
CA ARG A 120 -1.76 23.04 -14.23
C ARG A 120 -0.84 24.26 -14.08
N LYS A 121 0.27 24.17 -13.35
CA LYS A 121 1.21 25.30 -13.16
C LYS A 121 2.27 25.44 -14.27
N LYS A 122 2.35 24.51 -15.24
CA LYS A 122 3.34 24.53 -16.32
C LYS A 122 2.85 25.10 -17.66
N VAL A 123 1.65 25.69 -17.72
CA VAL A 123 1.09 26.28 -18.95
C VAL A 123 1.07 27.83 -18.90
N GLY A 124 1.90 28.45 -18.04
CA GLY A 124 1.80 29.88 -17.78
C GLY A 124 3.13 30.62 -17.65
N VAL A 125 4.18 30.24 -18.40
CA VAL A 125 5.34 31.13 -18.62
C VAL A 125 5.95 30.81 -19.99
N THR A 126 5.50 31.50 -21.03
CA THR A 126 6.28 31.71 -22.26
C THR A 126 6.34 33.20 -22.54
N SER A 127 7.49 33.75 -22.16
CA SER A 127 8.17 34.95 -22.60
C SER A 127 7.64 35.58 -23.90
N ALA A 128 7.08 36.79 -23.80
CA ALA A 128 6.94 37.71 -24.92
C ALA A 128 7.07 39.15 -24.39
N ASP A 129 8.31 39.54 -24.07
CA ASP A 129 8.66 40.94 -23.78
C ASP A 129 9.75 41.37 -24.75
N LYS A 130 9.35 42.04 -25.85
CA LYS A 130 10.25 42.69 -26.79
C LYS A 130 9.55 43.86 -27.47
N LYS A 131 10.18 45.05 -27.34
CA LYS A 131 9.90 46.38 -27.94
C LYS A 131 8.75 47.16 -27.27
N ASN A 132 8.86 48.46 -26.98
CA ASN A 132 9.91 49.47 -27.20
C ASN A 132 9.64 50.65 -26.26
N HIS A 133 10.71 51.27 -25.77
CA HIS A 133 10.68 52.56 -25.07
C HIS A 133 11.00 53.65 -26.09
N SER A 134 10.13 54.66 -26.26
CA SER A 134 10.50 56.00 -26.73
C SER A 134 9.39 57.00 -26.41
N ARG A 135 9.80 58.03 -25.68
CA ARG A 135 9.07 59.19 -25.13
C ARG A 135 8.63 60.17 -26.24
N PRO A 136 7.73 61.14 -25.97
CA PRO A 136 8.08 62.37 -25.23
C PRO A 136 7.45 62.52 -23.84
#